data_AF-A0A2M7Y9L1-F1
#
_entry.id   AF-A0A2M7Y9L1-F1
#
_cell.length_a   1.000
_cell.length_b   1.000
_cell.length_c   1.000
_cell.angle_alpha   90.00
_cell.angle_beta   90.00
_cell.angle_gamma   90.00
#
_symmetry.space_group_name_H-M   'P 1'
#
loop_
_entity.id
_entity.type
_entity.pdbx_description
1 polymer ?
#
loop_
_entity_poly.entity_id
_entity_poly.type
_entity_poly.pdbx_seq_one_letter_code
_entity_poly.pdbx_strand_id
1 'polypeptide(L)'
;MIFIISGHEDVHAQAVLAALARDGADAAVIDLRAFPRDAALTLGFGGEDDARTLTVGGQTHDLRTVRAVWWRRPQPYGVDPAITDPAAHNFVVHECHEAVEGLWRSLDATWINDPARDDAAARKVWQLDVARA
;
A
#
# COMPACT_ATOMS: atom_id res chain seq x y z
N MET A 1 -3.26 11.78 -8.71
CA MET A 1 -2.04 11.30 -8.04
C MET A 1 -1.82 9.82 -8.35
N ILE A 2 -0.55 9.39 -8.41
CA ILE A 2 -0.14 7.99 -8.58
C ILE A 2 0.64 7.55 -7.34
N PHE A 3 0.29 6.40 -6.76
CA PHE A 3 1.04 5.83 -5.65
C PHE A 3 1.91 4.67 -6.09
N ILE A 4 3.09 4.56 -5.50
CA ILE A 4 4.01 3.42 -5.66
C ILE A 4 4.19 2.79 -4.29
N ILE A 5 3.64 1.59 -4.08
CA ILE A 5 3.77 0.89 -2.81
C ILE A 5 5.10 0.14 -2.77
N SER A 6 6.07 0.73 -2.08
CA SER A 6 7.45 0.23 -2.02
C SER A 6 8.24 0.90 -0.91
N GLY A 7 9.41 0.32 -0.57
CA GLY A 7 10.43 1.02 0.20
C GLY A 7 11.13 2.11 -0.62
N HIS A 8 11.59 3.16 0.06
CA HIS A 8 12.31 4.29 -0.55
C HIS A 8 13.65 3.88 -1.20
N GLU A 9 14.23 2.78 -0.75
CA GLU A 9 15.46 2.19 -1.27
C GLU A 9 15.28 1.34 -2.54
N ASP A 10 14.04 1.05 -2.98
CA ASP A 10 13.81 0.30 -4.22
C ASP A 10 14.19 1.18 -5.42
N VAL A 11 15.35 0.87 -6.01
CA VAL A 11 15.88 1.56 -7.20
C VAL A 11 14.90 1.59 -8.38
N HIS A 12 14.02 0.60 -8.49
CA HIS A 12 12.99 0.58 -9.54
C HIS A 12 11.83 1.51 -9.22
N ALA A 13 11.42 1.59 -7.94
CA ALA A 13 10.43 2.57 -7.50
C ALA A 13 10.92 3.99 -7.77
N GLN A 14 12.18 4.27 -7.45
CA GLN A 14 12.80 5.57 -7.71
C GLN A 14 12.93 5.88 -9.21
N ALA A 15 13.30 4.90 -10.03
CA ALA A 15 13.39 5.08 -11.48
C ALA A 15 12.03 5.42 -12.12
N VAL A 16 10.96 4.73 -11.69
CA VAL A 16 9.60 5.01 -12.17
C VAL A 16 9.09 6.35 -11.64
N LEU A 17 9.34 6.67 -10.36
CA LEU A 17 9.01 7.98 -9.79
C LEU A 17 9.65 9.10 -10.61
N ALA A 18 10.93 8.97 -10.95
CA ALA A 18 11.65 9.94 -11.79
C ALA A 18 11.10 10.01 -13.22
N ALA A 19 10.66 8.89 -13.80
CA ALA A 19 10.00 8.88 -15.10
C ALA A 19 8.66 9.62 -15.07
N LEU A 20 7.81 9.33 -14.08
CA LEU A 20 6.53 10.01 -13.88
C LEU A 20 6.71 11.52 -13.67
N ALA A 21 7.71 11.91 -12.89
CA ALA A 21 8.03 13.32 -12.66
C ALA A 21 8.46 14.04 -13.95
N ARG A 22 9.25 13.40 -14.82
CA ARG A 22 9.62 13.96 -16.14
C ARG A 22 8.41 14.16 -17.05
N ASP A 23 7.39 13.33 -16.92
CA ASP A 23 6.13 13.45 -17.66
C ASP A 23 5.12 14.40 -16.99
N GLY A 24 5.53 15.08 -15.90
CA GLY A 24 4.69 16.02 -15.17
C GLY A 24 3.59 15.39 -14.34
N ALA A 25 3.65 14.08 -14.09
CA ALA A 25 2.69 13.38 -13.25
C ALA A 25 3.02 13.55 -11.76
N ASP A 26 1.97 13.76 -10.96
CA ASP A 26 2.05 13.76 -9.51
C ASP A 26 2.06 12.33 -8.96
N ALA A 27 3.16 11.95 -8.32
CA ALA A 27 3.41 10.61 -7.83
C ALA A 27 4.19 10.59 -6.50
N ALA A 28 3.91 9.60 -5.67
CA ALA A 28 4.61 9.40 -4.40
C ALA A 28 4.91 7.91 -4.14
N VAL A 29 6.04 7.66 -3.48
CA VAL A 29 6.35 6.34 -2.91
C VAL A 29 5.74 6.26 -1.52
N ILE A 30 4.93 5.24 -1.28
CA ILE A 30 4.29 4.96 0.00
C ILE A 30 4.96 3.73 0.59
N ASP A 31 5.69 3.95 1.69
CA ASP A 31 6.41 2.92 2.42
C ASP A 31 5.62 2.48 3.65
N LEU A 32 5.06 1.27 3.58
CA LEU A 32 4.21 0.72 4.63
C LEU A 32 4.95 0.48 5.95
N ARG A 33 6.29 0.55 5.99
CA ARG A 33 7.05 0.55 7.25
C ARG A 33 6.76 1.77 8.12
N ALA A 34 6.25 2.86 7.54
CA ALA A 34 5.81 3.99 8.35
C ALA A 34 4.50 3.67 9.09
N PHE A 35 3.67 2.75 8.60
CA PHE A 35 2.37 2.45 9.21
C PHE A 35 2.48 1.28 10.19
N PRO A 36 1.90 1.37 11.41
CA PRO A 36 1.04 2.45 11.92
C PRO A 36 1.77 3.50 12.77
N ARG A 37 3.08 3.36 12.99
CA ARG A 37 3.82 4.19 13.96
C ARG A 37 3.96 5.65 13.56
N ASP A 38 4.38 5.88 12.32
CA ASP A 38 4.76 7.17 11.75
C ASP A 38 3.82 7.60 10.59
N ALA A 39 2.74 6.85 10.39
CA ALA A 39 1.70 7.12 9.42
C ALA A 39 0.32 6.83 10.00
N ALA A 40 -0.68 7.63 9.59
CA ALA A 40 -2.06 7.49 10.03
C ALA A 40 -2.97 7.27 8.82
N LEU A 41 -3.81 6.25 8.90
CA LEU A 41 -4.88 6.00 7.96
C LEU A 41 -6.21 6.38 8.62
N THR A 42 -6.97 7.26 7.98
CA THR A 42 -8.30 7.67 8.45
C THR A 42 -9.34 7.31 7.40
N LEU A 43 -10.34 6.56 7.84
CA LEU A 43 -11.49 6.15 7.03
C LEU A 43 -12.76 6.62 7.74
N GLY A 44 -13.57 7.41 7.04
CA GLY A 44 -14.91 7.78 7.46
C GLY A 44 -15.91 7.32 6.39
N PHE A 45 -17.11 6.91 6.82
CA PHE A 45 -18.10 6.30 5.95
C PHE A 45 -19.47 6.99 6.11
N GLY A 46 -19.99 7.51 4.99
CA GLY A 46 -21.34 8.04 4.89
C GLY A 46 -21.44 9.57 5.05
N GLY A 47 -22.31 10.18 4.22
CA GLY A 47 -22.66 11.60 4.34
C GLY A 47 -21.47 12.56 4.31
N GLU A 48 -21.45 13.50 5.25
CA GLU A 48 -20.39 14.51 5.41
C GLU A 48 -19.07 13.91 5.95
N ASP A 49 -19.10 12.70 6.50
CA ASP A 49 -17.94 12.02 7.09
C ASP A 49 -17.21 11.10 6.09
N ASP A 50 -17.63 11.02 4.82
CA ASP A 50 -16.92 10.23 3.82
C ASP A 50 -15.52 10.79 3.57
N ALA A 51 -14.52 10.09 4.12
CA ALA A 51 -13.13 10.52 4.11
C ALA A 51 -12.22 9.32 3.99
N ARG A 52 -11.19 9.44 3.15
CA ARG A 52 -10.14 8.43 2.98
C ARG A 52 -8.82 9.16 2.90
N THR A 53 -8.11 9.26 4.01
CA THR A 53 -6.86 10.02 4.06
C THR A 53 -5.72 9.18 4.59
N LEU A 54 -4.55 9.33 3.98
CA LEU A 54 -3.30 8.78 4.46
C LEU A 54 -2.38 9.95 4.81
N THR A 55 -1.99 10.04 6.08
CA THR A 55 -0.94 10.94 6.52
C THR A 55 0.35 10.17 6.68
N VAL A 56 1.39 10.51 5.93
CA VAL A 56 2.70 9.88 5.97
C VAL A 56 3.79 10.91 5.63
N GLY A 57 4.92 10.86 6.33
CA GLY A 57 6.03 11.79 6.07
C GLY A 57 5.67 13.27 6.26
N GLY A 58 4.68 13.58 7.10
CA GLY A 58 4.17 14.93 7.33
C GLY A 58 3.25 15.47 6.23
N GLN A 59 2.90 14.65 5.23
CA GLN A 59 1.96 15.00 4.17
C GLN A 59 0.66 14.21 4.35
N THR A 60 -0.47 14.87 4.12
CA THR A 60 -1.78 14.20 4.10
C THR A 60 -2.27 14.11 2.66
N HIS A 61 -2.57 12.89 2.23
CA HIS A 61 -3.10 12.59 0.91
C HIS A 61 -4.58 12.23 1.00
N ASP A 62 -5.42 12.86 0.18
CA ASP A 62 -6.79 12.41 -0.06
C ASP A 62 -6.75 11.24 -1.06
N LEU A 63 -7.01 10.04 -0.54
CA LEU A 63 -6.92 8.79 -1.30
C LEU A 63 -8.00 8.67 -2.37
N ARG A 64 -9.07 9.46 -2.31
CA ARG A 64 -10.09 9.53 -3.38
C ARG A 64 -9.55 10.16 -4.65
N THR A 65 -8.43 10.88 -4.58
CA THR A 65 -7.77 11.52 -5.73
C THR A 65 -6.70 10.64 -6.39
N VAL A 66 -6.42 9.47 -5.80
CA VAL A 66 -5.45 8.50 -6.31
C VAL A 66 -6.08 7.77 -7.49
N ARG A 67 -5.46 7.89 -8.67
CA ARG A 67 -6.00 7.31 -9.92
C ARG A 67 -5.35 6.00 -10.30
N ALA A 68 -4.11 5.77 -9.85
CA ALA A 68 -3.38 4.55 -10.10
C ALA A 68 -2.47 4.21 -8.92
N VAL A 69 -2.29 2.92 -8.68
CA VAL A 69 -1.41 2.39 -7.64
C VAL A 69 -0.53 1.31 -8.24
N TRP A 70 0.78 1.49 -8.13
CA TRP A 70 1.77 0.47 -8.47
C TRP A 70 2.10 -0.36 -7.21
N TRP A 71 1.46 -1.53 -7.09
CA TRP A 71 1.74 -2.58 -6.12
C TRP A 71 3.03 -3.31 -6.48
N ARG A 72 4.14 -2.83 -5.94
CA ARG A 72 5.47 -3.25 -6.37
C ARG A 72 6.12 -4.20 -5.38
N ARG A 73 6.47 -3.70 -4.20
CA ARG A 73 7.20 -4.44 -3.17
C ARG A 73 6.76 -3.90 -1.81
N PRO A 74 5.51 -4.17 -1.40
CA PRO A 74 5.03 -3.74 -0.09
C PRO A 74 5.98 -4.26 0.98
N GLN A 75 6.40 -3.36 1.87
CA GLN A 75 7.25 -3.70 3.01
C GLN A 75 6.37 -4.11 4.20
N PRO A 76 6.88 -4.89 5.16
CA PRO A 76 6.17 -5.17 6.41
C PRO A 76 5.80 -3.88 7.15
N TYR A 77 4.71 -3.91 7.90
CA TYR A 77 4.27 -2.79 8.74
C TYR A 77 5.30 -2.48 9.84
N GLY A 78 5.49 -1.20 10.13
CA GLY A 78 6.35 -0.72 11.21
C GLY A 78 5.65 -0.74 12.56
N VAL A 79 5.45 -1.94 13.10
CA VAL A 79 4.93 -2.12 14.46
C VAL A 79 5.94 -1.56 15.46
N ASP A 80 5.45 -0.88 16.50
CA ASP A 80 6.31 -0.33 17.55
C ASP A 80 7.07 -1.45 18.27
N PRO A 81 8.42 -1.42 18.31
CA PRO A 81 9.23 -2.44 18.99
C PRO A 81 8.99 -2.52 20.51
N ALA A 82 8.34 -1.52 21.12
CA ALA A 82 7.91 -1.58 22.50
C ALA A 82 6.79 -2.63 22.74
N ILE A 83 6.07 -3.03 21.67
CA ILE A 83 5.06 -4.09 21.72
C ILE A 83 5.78 -5.45 21.70
N THR A 84 6.14 -5.91 22.89
CA THR A 84 6.92 -7.15 23.09
C THR A 84 6.06 -8.38 23.32
N ASP A 85 4.79 -8.22 23.71
CA ASP A 85 3.85 -9.33 23.86
C ASP A 85 3.50 -9.92 22.47
N PRO A 86 3.73 -11.23 22.22
CA PRO A 86 3.51 -11.83 20.91
C PRO A 86 2.06 -11.77 20.43
N ALA A 87 1.08 -11.88 21.33
CA ALA A 87 -0.33 -11.84 20.96
C ALA A 87 -0.73 -10.42 20.53
N ALA A 88 -0.32 -9.40 21.30
CA ALA A 88 -0.52 -7.99 20.95
C ALA A 88 0.18 -7.62 19.63
N HIS A 89 1.43 -8.07 19.44
CA HIS A 89 2.15 -7.83 18.19
C HIS A 89 1.40 -8.44 17.00
N ASN A 90 0.98 -9.70 17.11
CA ASN A 90 0.22 -10.37 16.04
C ASN A 90 -1.11 -9.67 15.75
N PHE A 91 -1.81 -9.21 16.79
CA PHE A 91 -3.04 -8.43 16.65
C PHE A 91 -2.78 -7.14 15.85
N VAL A 92 -1.76 -6.36 16.21
CA VAL A 92 -1.44 -5.11 15.48
C VAL A 92 -1.11 -5.37 14.02
N VAL A 93 -0.30 -6.39 13.72
CA VAL A 93 0.03 -6.75 12.33
C VAL A 93 -1.22 -7.12 11.54
N HIS A 94 -2.12 -7.92 12.12
CA HIS A 94 -3.38 -8.30 11.46
C HIS A 94 -4.28 -7.08 11.23
N GLU A 95 -4.50 -6.23 12.22
CA GLU A 95 -5.33 -5.02 12.05
C GLU A 95 -4.74 -4.08 11.00
N CYS A 96 -3.41 -3.95 10.93
CA CYS A 96 -2.76 -3.17 9.88
C CYS A 96 -2.99 -3.79 8.51
N HIS A 97 -2.91 -5.12 8.40
CA HIS A 97 -3.17 -5.84 7.17
C HIS A 97 -4.60 -5.65 6.68
N GLU A 98 -5.59 -5.89 7.54
CA GLU A 98 -7.01 -5.75 7.21
C GLU A 98 -7.36 -4.32 6.82
N ALA A 99 -6.85 -3.32 7.54
CA ALA A 99 -7.09 -1.91 7.23
C ALA A 99 -6.55 -1.54 5.84
N VAL A 100 -5.31 -1.95 5.54
CA VAL A 100 -4.62 -1.62 4.29
C VAL A 100 -5.21 -2.39 3.10
N GLU A 101 -5.43 -3.69 3.23
CA GLU A 101 -6.08 -4.52 2.20
C GLU A 101 -7.50 -4.04 1.91
N GLY A 102 -8.31 -3.80 2.94
CA GLY A 102 -9.69 -3.31 2.80
C GLY A 102 -9.75 -1.93 2.15
N LEU A 103 -8.85 -1.02 2.55
CA LEU A 103 -8.72 0.28 1.91
C LEU A 103 -8.41 0.15 0.43
N TRP A 104 -7.37 -0.59 0.07
CA TRP A 104 -6.89 -0.69 -1.31
C TRP A 104 -7.95 -1.26 -2.24
N ARG A 105 -8.72 -2.24 -1.78
CA ARG A 105 -9.86 -2.82 -2.52
C ARG A 105 -11.02 -1.84 -2.69
N SER A 106 -11.12 -0.83 -1.85
CA SER A 106 -12.22 0.15 -1.88
C SER A 106 -11.84 1.47 -2.56
N LEU A 107 -10.61 1.62 -3.04
CA LEU A 107 -10.22 2.75 -3.89
C LEU A 107 -10.60 2.49 -5.36
N ASP A 108 -11.21 3.49 -5.99
CA ASP A 108 -11.43 3.52 -7.44
C ASP A 108 -10.15 3.96 -8.17
N ALA A 109 -9.14 3.08 -8.13
CA ALA A 109 -7.84 3.29 -8.75
C ALA A 109 -7.47 2.11 -9.67
N THR A 110 -6.68 2.39 -10.69
CA THR A 110 -6.07 1.32 -11.50
C THR A 110 -4.90 0.69 -10.76
N TRP A 111 -4.97 -0.61 -10.49
CA TRP A 111 -3.95 -1.35 -9.76
C TRP A 111 -2.97 -2.07 -10.69
N ILE A 112 -1.67 -1.89 -10.45
CA ILE A 112 -0.57 -2.51 -11.19
C ILE A 112 0.36 -3.16 -10.17
N ASN A 113 0.31 -4.45 -9.88
CA ASN A 113 -0.82 -5.32 -10.14
C ASN A 113 -1.90 -5.13 -9.06
N ASP A 114 -3.07 -5.71 -9.30
CA ASP A 114 -4.05 -5.97 -8.25
C ASP A 114 -3.43 -6.88 -7.16
N PRO A 115 -3.43 -6.48 -5.87
CA PRO A 115 -2.77 -7.23 -4.80
C PRO A 115 -3.26 -8.67 -4.67
N ALA A 116 -4.57 -8.93 -4.87
CA ALA A 116 -5.14 -10.27 -4.75
C ALA A 116 -4.68 -11.18 -5.88
N ARG A 117 -4.57 -10.62 -7.09
CA ARG A 117 -4.06 -11.35 -8.25
C ARG A 117 -2.56 -11.60 -8.12
N ASP A 118 -1.81 -10.66 -7.56
CA ASP A 118 -0.38 -10.82 -7.29
C ASP A 118 -0.11 -11.95 -6.28
N ASP A 119 -0.86 -12.02 -5.18
CA ASP A 119 -0.74 -13.12 -4.19
C ASP A 119 -1.07 -14.49 -4.79
N ALA A 120 -2.15 -14.58 -5.56
CA ALA A 120 -2.48 -15.81 -6.28
C ALA A 120 -1.34 -16.20 -7.24
N ALA A 121 -0.86 -15.23 -8.03
CA ALA A 121 0.25 -15.42 -8.95
C ALA A 121 1.56 -15.81 -8.26
N ALA A 122 1.78 -15.51 -6.99
CA ALA A 122 3.00 -15.89 -6.28
C ALA A 122 3.10 -17.40 -5.97
N ARG A 123 2.01 -18.17 -6.11
CA ARG A 123 1.98 -19.61 -5.78
C ARG A 123 2.71 -20.43 -6.85
N LYS A 124 4.01 -20.67 -6.66
CA LYS A 124 4.88 -21.37 -7.64
C LYS A 124 4.33 -22.71 -8.15
N VAL A 125 3.74 -23.52 -7.27
CA VAL A 125 3.13 -24.80 -7.68
C VAL A 125 1.94 -24.56 -8.61
N TRP A 126 1.11 -23.56 -8.32
CA TRP A 126 -0.01 -23.16 -9.18
C TRP A 126 0.48 -22.60 -10.51
N GLN A 127 1.53 -21.77 -10.53
CA GLN A 127 2.16 -21.29 -11.76
C GLN A 127 2.57 -22.46 -12.68
N LEU A 128 3.21 -23.49 -12.11
CA LEU A 128 3.62 -24.68 -12.86
C LEU A 128 2.42 -25.47 -13.38
N ASP A 129 1.34 -25.56 -12.60
CA ASP A 129 0.13 -26.26 -13.02
C ASP A 129 -0.57 -25.56 -14.20
N VAL A 130 -0.71 -24.23 -14.14
CA VAL A 130 -1.28 -23.41 -15.22
C VAL A 130 -0.41 -23.42 -16.49
N ALA A 131 0.91 -23.49 -16.35
CA ALA A 131 1.84 -23.44 -17.47
C ALA A 131 1.98 -24.75 -18.28
N ARG A 132 1.39 -25.87 -17.83
CA ARG A 132 1.49 -27.20 -18.46
C ARG A 132 0.78 -27.36 -19.81
N ALA A 133 0.45 -26.26 -20.49
CA ALA A 133 -0.19 -26.27 -21.81
C ALA A 133 0.60 -27.10 -22.84
#